data_AF-A0A8T8K9N7-F1
#
_entry.id   AF-A0A8T8K9N7-F1
#
_cell.length_a   1.000
_cell.length_b   1.000
_cell.length_c   1.000
_cell.angle_alpha   90.00
_cell.angle_beta   90.00
_cell.angle_gamma   90.00
#
_symmetry.space_group_name_H-M   'P 1'
#
loop_
_entity.id
_entity.type
_entity.pdbx_description
1 polymer ?
#
loop_
_entity_poly.entity_id
_entity_poly.type
_entity_poly.pdbx_seq_one_letter_code
_entity_poly.pdbx_strand_id
1 'polypeptide(L)'
;MPDETDRKMMEILRILSEKEQVLGAKTIAEELKKKGYNLGERAVRYHMRILDEKGFTERMGYAGRKITADGHKELKKGLVYDQVDFIFSKFESMIYQTTLDPLTGHGKVVVNTSSILLEDQAMETLKEVFEKGLAVSSFVKIDEPLEDDISSQEILLKTVCGTTIDGLLLGAGIPVIPQYGGLVKVKDYIPQRFTELIAYKKTSMTPLEAFNAKEMTSVLDVATSGSGMVPANFRVIPAQSRSRAVELFQNLEKIGISGLLKMGKDGENVLGIPVEDNMVGIAITGGIAPLCAAKEAGFAVNIKLAENLLDLQEMNKITDVNNVIKSSGPETGHKVRFLLSKAWNLIQNVDFDPESQKGHLIANISYVDNYDLDDALEIINNVYKISPEYCTSRFFKVISHPDDKSKKGIATICSLSVDGILIKNGIMSVPKYGGILEIEKKGPRFVELTAYSGSSLDPHEIYISKDMTEVNESLKGIGRILASLKEIPYLARPQALDILKQIEDIGLSISKVGEPSELVYNAKVERYRVGIVTPGGLNPIAAIKEKGINIQPKAVETLLELRDMEEL
;
A
#
# COMPACT_ATOMS: atom_id res chain seq x y z
N MET A 1 8.60 -5.11 27.03
CA MET A 1 9.05 -3.74 27.38
C MET A 1 10.12 -3.12 26.45
N PRO A 2 10.67 -3.78 25.40
CA PRO A 2 11.40 -3.08 24.32
C PRO A 2 10.53 -2.08 23.53
N ASP A 3 9.23 -2.39 23.39
CA ASP A 3 8.22 -1.67 22.61
C ASP A 3 8.08 -0.17 22.94
N GLU A 4 8.15 0.23 24.21
CA GLU A 4 7.88 1.63 24.58
C GLU A 4 9.08 2.56 24.32
N THR A 5 10.30 2.05 24.52
CA THR A 5 11.53 2.83 24.33
C THR A 5 11.81 3.04 22.84
N ASP A 6 11.58 2.03 22.01
CA ASP A 6 11.74 2.14 20.56
C ASP A 6 10.72 3.11 19.95
N ARG A 7 9.44 3.05 20.37
CA ARG A 7 8.42 4.04 19.95
C ARG A 7 8.81 5.48 20.29
N LYS A 8 9.29 5.72 21.51
CA LYS A 8 9.75 7.04 21.96
C LYS A 8 10.92 7.55 21.12
N MET A 9 11.88 6.69 20.80
CA MET A 9 13.01 7.04 19.93
C MET A 9 12.57 7.34 18.50
N MET A 10 11.65 6.54 17.95
CA MET A 10 11.09 6.78 16.62
C MET A 10 10.33 8.10 16.55
N GLU A 11 9.52 8.43 17.56
CA GLU A 11 8.79 9.70 17.59
C GLU A 11 9.74 10.91 17.71
N ILE A 12 10.87 10.76 18.43
CA ILE A 12 11.92 11.79 18.45
C ILE A 12 12.51 12.00 17.06
N LEU A 13 12.82 10.92 16.33
CA LEU A 13 13.27 11.01 14.94
C LEU A 13 12.22 11.66 14.03
N ARG A 14 10.92 11.37 14.23
CA ARG A 14 9.82 12.01 13.48
C ARG A 14 9.79 13.51 13.70
N ILE A 15 9.84 13.96 14.95
CA ILE A 15 9.85 15.39 15.28
C ILE A 15 11.06 16.10 14.65
N LEU A 16 12.24 15.47 14.69
CA LEU A 16 13.45 16.02 14.05
C LEU A 16 13.32 16.07 12.52
N SER A 17 12.72 15.05 11.91
CA SER A 17 12.48 15.00 10.46
C SER A 17 11.43 16.00 9.99
N GLU A 18 10.33 16.18 10.72
CA GLU A 18 9.22 17.08 10.36
C GLU A 18 9.62 18.56 10.39
N LYS A 19 10.57 18.91 11.26
CA LYS A 19 10.96 20.31 11.49
C LYS A 19 12.20 20.72 10.70
N GLU A 20 12.94 19.77 10.13
CA GLU A 20 14.18 19.95 9.35
C GLU A 20 15.22 20.91 9.97
N GLN A 21 15.16 21.09 11.30
CA GLN A 21 15.98 22.04 12.03
C GLN A 21 16.63 21.38 13.25
N VAL A 22 17.64 22.04 13.81
CA VAL A 22 18.30 21.59 15.03
C VAL A 22 17.35 21.81 16.22
N LEU A 23 16.99 20.74 16.94
CA LEU A 23 16.07 20.83 18.09
C LEU A 23 16.71 20.40 19.40
N GLY A 24 16.49 21.23 20.43
CA GLY A 24 16.87 20.94 21.81
C GLY A 24 15.89 19.98 22.49
N ALA A 25 16.35 19.31 23.55
CA ALA A 25 15.56 18.31 24.28
C ALA A 25 14.27 18.89 24.91
N LYS A 26 14.27 20.19 25.26
CA LYS A 26 13.08 20.86 25.81
C LYS A 26 11.97 20.95 24.76
N THR A 27 12.29 21.45 23.57
CA THR A 27 11.34 21.56 22.45
C THR A 27 10.81 20.19 22.05
N ILE A 28 11.70 19.19 21.97
CA ILE A 28 11.29 17.81 21.67
C ILE A 28 10.36 17.25 22.75
N ALA A 29 10.62 17.50 24.04
CA ALA A 29 9.73 17.09 25.13
C ALA A 29 8.35 17.75 25.05
N GLU A 30 8.28 19.03 24.69
CA GLU A 30 7.02 19.76 24.49
C GLU A 30 6.22 19.19 23.30
N GLU A 31 6.87 18.90 22.17
CA GLU A 31 6.23 18.27 21.01
C GLU A 31 5.75 16.84 21.33
N LEU A 32 6.59 16.03 22.01
CA LEU A 32 6.21 14.70 22.48
C LEU A 32 4.98 14.74 23.38
N LYS A 33 4.91 15.72 24.30
CA LYS A 33 3.77 15.90 25.21
C LYS A 33 2.48 16.21 24.44
N LYS A 34 2.54 17.03 23.38
CA LYS A 34 1.38 17.29 22.50
C LYS A 34 0.89 16.03 21.81
N LYS A 35 1.81 15.12 21.45
CA LYS A 35 1.53 13.81 20.82
C LYS A 35 1.20 12.70 21.84
N GLY A 36 0.98 13.05 23.12
CA GLY A 36 0.57 12.10 24.17
C GLY A 36 1.72 11.37 24.89
N TYR A 37 2.97 11.66 24.56
CA TYR A 37 4.14 11.09 25.23
C TYR A 37 4.56 11.97 26.40
N ASN A 38 4.30 11.51 27.64
CA ASN A 38 4.68 12.24 28.84
C ASN A 38 6.16 12.00 29.22
N LEU A 39 7.07 12.57 28.42
CA LEU A 39 8.52 12.48 28.65
C LEU A 39 9.08 13.82 29.11
N GLY A 40 9.79 13.82 30.23
CA GLY A 40 10.56 14.98 30.68
C GLY A 40 11.84 15.19 29.87
N GLU A 41 12.37 16.41 29.87
CA GLU A 41 13.58 16.80 29.11
C GLU A 41 14.78 15.87 29.35
N ARG A 42 14.98 15.42 30.61
CA ARG A 42 16.07 14.50 30.96
C ARG A 42 15.93 13.15 30.27
N ALA A 43 14.71 12.62 30.17
CA ALA A 43 14.43 11.36 29.49
C ALA A 43 14.61 11.52 27.97
N VAL A 44 14.20 12.65 27.41
CA VAL A 44 14.45 12.98 26.00
C VAL A 44 15.96 13.03 25.73
N ARG A 45 16.76 13.71 26.56
CA ARG A 45 18.23 13.72 26.41
C ARG A 45 18.84 12.33 26.44
N TYR A 46 18.31 11.43 27.25
CA TYR A 46 18.74 10.03 27.31
C TYR A 46 18.47 9.31 25.98
N HIS A 47 17.25 9.38 25.45
CA HIS A 47 16.93 8.78 24.16
C HIS A 47 17.72 9.39 22.99
N MET A 48 17.91 10.71 22.98
CA MET A 48 18.73 11.38 21.97
C MET A 48 20.18 10.89 21.99
N ARG A 49 20.75 10.61 23.17
CA ARG A 49 22.09 10.04 23.26
C ARG A 49 22.17 8.66 22.62
N ILE A 50 21.15 7.83 22.79
CA ILE A 50 21.08 6.52 22.14
C ILE A 50 20.96 6.68 20.61
N LEU A 51 20.16 7.65 20.15
CA LEU A 51 20.06 7.98 18.72
C LEU A 51 21.39 8.48 18.14
N ASP A 52 22.13 9.29 18.91
CA ASP A 52 23.48 9.75 18.56
C ASP A 52 24.45 8.54 18.46
N GLU A 53 24.42 7.62 19.43
CA GLU A 53 25.24 6.38 19.44
C GLU A 53 24.89 5.42 18.29
N LYS A 54 23.63 5.42 17.84
CA LYS A 54 23.17 4.65 16.67
C LYS A 54 23.47 5.35 15.33
N GLY A 55 23.98 6.58 15.35
CA GLY A 55 24.26 7.38 14.15
C GLY A 55 23.01 7.98 13.49
N PHE A 56 21.85 7.93 14.13
CA PHE A 56 20.58 8.44 13.58
C PHE A 56 20.38 9.93 13.81
N THR A 57 21.06 10.49 14.81
CA THR A 57 21.10 11.93 15.06
C THR A 57 22.53 12.39 15.26
N GLU A 58 22.78 13.67 14.98
CA GLU A 58 24.06 14.31 15.21
C GLU A 58 23.88 15.51 16.14
N ARG A 59 24.81 15.65 17.10
CA ARG A 59 24.76 16.72 18.10
C ARG A 59 25.38 18.01 17.57
N MET A 60 24.55 19.05 17.45
CA MET A 60 24.96 20.40 17.05
C MET A 60 25.18 21.29 18.28
N GLY A 61 26.13 20.91 19.15
CA GLY A 61 26.48 21.67 20.35
C GLY A 61 25.36 21.77 21.40
N TYR A 62 25.09 22.98 21.88
CA TYR A 62 23.99 23.29 22.82
C TYR A 62 22.65 23.56 22.12
N ALA A 63 22.66 23.79 20.80
CA ALA A 63 21.44 24.09 20.03
C ALA A 63 20.51 22.87 19.95
N GLY A 64 21.08 21.65 19.95
CA GLY A 64 20.28 20.43 19.93
C GLY A 64 20.89 19.34 19.06
N ARG A 65 20.03 18.54 18.43
CA ARG A 65 20.40 17.51 17.46
C ARG A 65 19.74 17.78 16.11
N LYS A 66 20.39 17.32 15.04
CA LYS A 66 19.83 17.18 13.70
C LYS A 66 19.70 15.68 13.37
N ILE A 67 18.68 15.31 12.61
CA ILE A 67 18.57 13.95 12.08
C ILE A 67 19.60 13.73 10.95
N THR A 68 20.19 12.55 10.89
CA THR A 68 21.16 12.17 9.84
C THR A 68 20.46 11.48 8.67
N ALA A 69 21.16 11.26 7.55
CA ALA A 69 20.63 10.46 6.44
C ALA A 69 20.26 9.03 6.88
N ASP A 70 21.06 8.42 7.75
CA ASP A 70 20.76 7.10 8.32
C ASP A 70 19.60 7.15 9.32
N GLY A 71 19.42 8.25 10.03
CA GLY A 71 18.22 8.51 10.82
C GLY A 71 16.95 8.61 9.97
N HIS A 72 17.01 9.26 8.80
CA HIS A 72 15.90 9.28 7.86
C HIS A 72 15.62 7.90 7.26
N LYS A 73 16.66 7.11 6.96
CA LYS A 73 16.49 5.71 6.52
C LYS A 73 15.83 4.88 7.62
N GLU A 74 16.29 5.00 8.86
CA GLU A 74 15.68 4.31 9.98
C GLU A 74 14.23 4.76 10.21
N LEU A 75 13.93 6.06 10.06
CA LEU A 75 12.57 6.56 10.18
C LEU A 75 11.62 5.95 9.15
N LYS A 76 12.11 5.75 7.91
CA LYS A 76 11.38 5.05 6.84
C LYS A 76 11.21 3.56 7.13
N LYS A 77 12.15 2.93 7.82
CA LYS A 77 12.16 1.47 8.09
C LYS A 77 11.58 1.07 9.45
N GLY A 78 11.55 1.98 10.42
CA GLY A 78 11.26 1.65 11.80
C GLY A 78 9.76 1.65 12.10
N LEU A 79 9.34 0.59 12.79
CA LEU A 79 7.98 0.27 13.24
C LEU A 79 6.93 0.49 12.14
N VAL A 80 6.95 -0.35 11.11
CA VAL A 80 5.93 -0.39 10.04
C VAL A 80 4.51 -0.48 10.58
N TYR A 81 4.33 -1.09 11.76
CA TYR A 81 3.03 -1.09 12.42
C TYR A 81 2.57 0.33 12.82
N ASP A 82 3.46 1.14 13.42
CA ASP A 82 3.16 2.54 13.75
C ASP A 82 3.00 3.39 12.48
N GLN A 83 3.41 2.90 11.30
CA GLN A 83 3.20 3.59 10.04
C GLN A 83 1.74 3.56 9.58
N VAL A 84 0.97 2.48 9.82
CA VAL A 84 -0.46 2.46 9.42
C VAL A 84 -1.25 3.55 10.16
N ASP A 85 -1.16 3.59 11.49
CA ASP A 85 -1.85 4.60 12.30
C ASP A 85 -1.28 6.00 12.04
N PHE A 86 0.03 6.12 11.79
CA PHE A 86 0.67 7.40 11.48
C PHE A 86 0.28 7.96 10.12
N ILE A 87 0.27 7.16 9.06
CA ILE A 87 -0.12 7.60 7.72
C ILE A 87 -1.57 8.08 7.76
N PHE A 88 -2.46 7.35 8.45
CA PHE A 88 -3.83 7.80 8.62
C PHE A 88 -3.92 9.10 9.45
N SER A 89 -3.15 9.22 10.54
CA SER A 89 -3.10 10.44 11.37
C SER A 89 -2.55 11.65 10.59
N LYS A 90 -1.57 11.43 9.70
CA LYS A 90 -1.06 12.45 8.79
C LYS A 90 -2.16 12.92 7.84
N PHE A 91 -2.94 11.99 7.31
CA PHE A 91 -4.12 12.28 6.49
C PHE A 91 -5.14 13.16 7.23
N GLU A 92 -5.50 12.80 8.46
CA GLU A 92 -6.39 13.61 9.31
C GLU A 92 -5.83 15.01 9.58
N SER A 93 -4.52 15.11 9.80
CA SER A 93 -3.83 16.39 9.98
C SER A 93 -3.93 17.27 8.73
N MET A 94 -3.77 16.70 7.53
CA MET A 94 -3.90 17.42 6.26
C MET A 94 -5.33 17.90 6.01
N ILE A 95 -6.33 17.07 6.31
CA ILE A 95 -7.75 17.46 6.26
C ILE A 95 -7.98 18.68 7.17
N TYR A 96 -7.51 18.62 8.42
CA TYR A 96 -7.69 19.71 9.39
C TYR A 96 -6.97 21.01 8.99
N GLN A 97 -5.79 20.91 8.39
CA GLN A 97 -4.98 22.07 8.02
C GLN A 97 -5.35 22.68 6.65
N THR A 98 -6.28 22.08 5.91
CA THR A 98 -6.80 22.64 4.66
C THR A 98 -7.62 23.91 4.95
N THR A 99 -7.29 25.02 4.30
CA THR A 99 -7.93 26.33 4.56
C THR A 99 -8.53 27.00 3.34
N LEU A 100 -8.57 26.30 2.20
CA LEU A 100 -9.14 26.84 0.97
C LEU A 100 -10.61 27.28 1.18
N ASP A 101 -10.93 28.49 0.75
CA ASP A 101 -12.29 28.99 0.68
C ASP A 101 -12.92 28.65 -0.69
N PRO A 102 -14.03 27.88 -0.73
CA PRO A 102 -14.68 27.44 -1.96
C PRO A 102 -15.34 28.56 -2.77
N LEU A 103 -15.51 29.77 -2.21
CA LEU A 103 -16.11 30.92 -2.90
C LEU A 103 -15.05 31.83 -3.51
N THR A 104 -13.95 32.07 -2.79
CA THR A 104 -12.89 32.98 -3.23
C THR A 104 -11.75 32.27 -3.95
N GLY A 105 -11.61 30.95 -3.78
CA GLY A 105 -10.47 30.20 -4.30
C GLY A 105 -9.16 30.50 -3.57
N HIS A 106 -9.23 31.04 -2.35
CA HIS A 106 -8.04 31.42 -1.58
C HIS A 106 -7.78 30.49 -0.40
N GLY A 107 -6.53 30.03 -0.24
CA GLY A 107 -6.07 29.28 0.92
C GLY A 107 -5.31 28.02 0.55
N LYS A 108 -5.04 27.19 1.56
CA LYS A 108 -4.19 26.01 1.43
C LYS A 108 -4.94 24.79 0.95
N VAL A 109 -4.34 24.09 -0.01
CA VAL A 109 -4.77 22.79 -0.53
C VAL A 109 -3.72 21.73 -0.22
N VAL A 110 -4.16 20.47 -0.20
CA VAL A 110 -3.25 19.32 -0.06
C VAL A 110 -2.76 18.93 -1.45
N VAL A 111 -1.44 18.80 -1.62
CA VAL A 111 -0.81 18.43 -2.90
C VAL A 111 0.02 17.16 -2.77
N ASN A 112 0.01 16.35 -3.83
CA ASN A 112 0.92 15.22 -4.02
C ASN A 112 2.14 15.67 -4.82
N THR A 113 3.35 15.32 -4.38
CA THR A 113 4.62 15.77 -5.02
C THR A 113 5.35 14.61 -5.70
N SER A 114 5.30 14.52 -7.02
CA SER A 114 5.98 13.45 -7.79
C SER A 114 7.17 13.98 -8.57
N SER A 115 8.22 13.18 -8.73
CA SER A 115 9.31 13.52 -9.66
C SER A 115 9.06 12.89 -11.02
N ILE A 116 9.30 13.67 -12.07
CA ILE A 116 9.11 13.27 -13.46
C ILE A 116 10.24 13.85 -14.30
N LEU A 117 10.80 13.04 -15.21
CA LEU A 117 11.71 13.55 -16.23
C LEU A 117 10.90 14.40 -17.22
N LEU A 118 11.22 15.70 -17.33
CA LEU A 118 10.44 16.59 -18.17
C LEU A 118 10.85 16.45 -19.64
N GLU A 119 10.03 15.72 -20.40
CA GLU A 119 10.05 15.72 -21.87
C GLU A 119 8.80 16.46 -22.37
N ASP A 120 8.90 17.15 -23.52
CA ASP A 120 7.77 17.89 -24.10
C ASP A 120 6.53 16.98 -24.29
N GLN A 121 6.75 15.74 -24.73
CA GLN A 121 5.71 14.73 -24.91
C GLN A 121 5.05 14.31 -23.59
N ALA A 122 5.80 14.28 -22.48
CA ALA A 122 5.25 13.99 -21.17
C ALA A 122 4.30 15.10 -20.71
N MET A 123 4.65 16.36 -20.99
CA MET A 123 3.82 17.51 -20.68
C MET A 123 2.55 17.56 -21.54
N GLU A 124 2.63 17.22 -22.83
CA GLU A 124 1.47 17.07 -23.70
C GLU A 124 0.51 15.98 -23.19
N THR A 125 1.06 14.84 -22.80
CA THR A 125 0.29 13.72 -22.23
C THR A 125 -0.43 14.13 -20.94
N LEU A 126 0.26 14.84 -20.04
CA LEU A 126 -0.34 15.36 -18.82
C LEU A 126 -1.49 16.33 -19.13
N LYS A 127 -1.25 17.29 -20.04
CA LYS A 127 -2.26 18.28 -20.47
C LYS A 127 -3.50 17.61 -21.02
N GLU A 128 -3.37 16.61 -21.88
CA GLU A 128 -4.51 15.87 -22.43
C GLU A 128 -5.41 15.31 -21.31
N VAL A 129 -4.81 14.70 -20.28
CA VAL A 129 -5.56 14.11 -19.17
C VAL A 129 -6.20 15.18 -18.27
N PHE A 130 -5.50 16.28 -18.01
CA PHE A 130 -6.07 17.43 -17.29
C PHE A 130 -7.24 18.07 -18.05
N GLU A 131 -7.11 18.23 -19.37
CA GLU A 131 -8.16 18.77 -20.23
C GLU A 131 -9.43 17.94 -20.16
N LYS A 132 -9.30 16.61 -20.07
CA LYS A 132 -10.45 15.70 -19.95
C LYS A 132 -11.11 15.71 -18.55
N GLY A 133 -10.56 16.43 -17.57
CA GLY A 133 -11.10 16.47 -16.21
C GLY A 133 -10.86 15.19 -15.42
N LEU A 134 -9.85 14.41 -15.78
CA LEU A 134 -9.52 13.15 -15.10
C LEU A 134 -8.68 13.35 -13.83
N ALA A 135 -8.50 14.58 -13.37
CA ALA A 135 -7.79 14.95 -12.14
C ALA A 135 -8.68 15.79 -11.22
N VAL A 136 -8.31 15.89 -9.94
CA VAL A 136 -9.01 16.70 -8.91
C VAL A 136 -8.99 18.20 -9.24
N SER A 137 -7.97 18.66 -9.95
CA SER A 137 -7.86 20.04 -10.39
C SER A 137 -6.84 20.14 -11.52
N SER A 138 -6.98 21.15 -12.38
CA SER A 138 -5.98 21.52 -13.40
C SER A 138 -4.87 22.44 -12.88
N PHE A 139 -4.89 22.79 -11.60
CA PHE A 139 -3.81 23.56 -10.97
C PHE A 139 -2.64 22.65 -10.61
N VAL A 140 -1.44 23.03 -11.05
CA VAL A 140 -0.19 22.32 -10.76
C VAL A 140 0.90 23.30 -10.34
N LYS A 141 1.87 22.84 -9.56
CA LYS A 141 3.13 23.56 -9.34
C LYS A 141 4.27 22.70 -9.83
N ILE A 142 5.19 23.30 -10.59
CA ILE A 142 6.39 22.65 -11.11
C ILE A 142 7.57 23.33 -10.43
N ASP A 143 8.34 22.55 -9.68
CA ASP A 143 9.57 23.01 -9.02
C ASP A 143 10.79 22.26 -9.59
N GLU A 144 11.96 22.89 -9.56
CA GLU A 144 13.24 22.23 -9.84
C GLU A 144 13.70 21.41 -8.60
N PRO A 145 14.39 20.27 -8.79
CA PRO A 145 14.97 19.53 -7.68
C PRO A 145 16.08 20.33 -6.98
N LEU A 146 16.26 20.12 -5.67
CA LEU A 146 17.32 20.78 -4.89
C LEU A 146 18.72 20.31 -5.36
N GLU A 147 19.68 21.24 -5.38
CA GLU A 147 20.99 21.18 -6.07
C GLU A 147 21.95 20.00 -5.72
N ASP A 148 21.62 19.09 -4.78
CA ASP A 148 22.53 18.02 -4.32
C ASP A 148 22.47 16.71 -5.13
N ASP A 149 21.55 16.56 -6.09
CA ASP A 149 21.50 15.43 -7.04
C ASP A 149 21.86 15.91 -8.45
N ILE A 150 23.15 16.19 -8.68
CA ILE A 150 23.69 16.65 -9.97
C ILE A 150 23.65 15.50 -10.99
N SER A 151 22.49 15.27 -11.60
CA SER A 151 22.36 14.61 -12.92
C SER A 151 21.03 14.75 -13.68
N SER A 152 19.92 15.28 -13.13
CA SER A 152 18.61 15.00 -13.74
C SER A 152 17.88 16.20 -14.35
N GLN A 153 17.36 16.03 -15.58
CA GLN A 153 16.25 16.79 -16.17
C GLN A 153 14.91 16.49 -15.45
N GLU A 154 14.96 16.10 -14.17
CA GLU A 154 13.77 15.82 -13.38
C GLU A 154 13.17 17.11 -12.86
N ILE A 155 11.85 17.19 -12.83
CA ILE A 155 11.09 18.24 -12.15
C ILE A 155 10.23 17.61 -11.07
N LEU A 156 9.84 18.42 -10.08
CA LEU A 156 8.84 18.06 -9.08
C LEU A 156 7.48 18.60 -9.51
N LEU A 157 6.58 17.72 -9.92
CA LEU A 157 5.20 18.05 -10.24
C LEU A 157 4.31 17.87 -9.02
N LYS A 158 3.67 18.96 -8.60
CA LYS A 158 2.71 19.00 -7.50
C LYS A 158 1.28 19.09 -8.03
N THR A 159 0.45 18.12 -7.67
CA THR A 159 -0.96 18.01 -8.10
C THR A 159 -1.91 18.04 -6.90
N VAL A 160 -3.10 18.63 -7.05
CA VAL A 160 -4.09 18.70 -5.95
C VAL A 160 -4.60 17.30 -5.59
N CYS A 161 -4.61 16.97 -4.30
CA CYS A 161 -5.08 15.70 -3.76
C CYS A 161 -6.57 15.77 -3.37
N GLY A 162 -7.28 14.64 -3.47
CA GLY A 162 -8.67 14.51 -3.02
C GLY A 162 -8.87 14.80 -1.53
N THR A 163 -7.82 14.69 -0.72
CA THR A 163 -7.80 15.11 0.70
C THR A 163 -8.17 16.58 0.88
N THR A 164 -7.92 17.43 -0.12
CA THR A 164 -8.39 18.83 -0.14
C THR A 164 -9.91 18.91 -0.04
N ILE A 165 -10.64 18.05 -0.76
CA ILE A 165 -12.10 17.99 -0.72
C ILE A 165 -12.58 17.49 0.64
N ASP A 166 -11.88 16.53 1.23
CA ASP A 166 -12.18 16.05 2.58
C ASP A 166 -12.01 17.20 3.60
N GLY A 167 -10.95 18.02 3.49
CA GLY A 167 -10.74 19.21 4.32
C GLY A 167 -11.83 20.29 4.15
N LEU A 168 -12.26 20.52 2.91
CA LEU A 168 -13.34 21.46 2.60
C LEU A 168 -14.71 21.01 3.14
N LEU A 169 -15.03 19.71 3.04
CA LEU A 169 -16.23 19.14 3.65
C LEU A 169 -16.19 19.34 5.17
N LEU A 170 -15.07 19.04 5.81
CA LEU A 170 -14.90 19.25 7.24
C LEU A 170 -15.02 20.72 7.64
N GLY A 171 -14.42 21.64 6.88
CA GLY A 171 -14.51 23.09 7.07
C GLY A 171 -15.94 23.62 6.93
N ALA A 172 -16.75 23.00 6.07
CA ALA A 172 -18.19 23.24 6.00
C ALA A 172 -18.98 22.59 7.15
N GLY A 173 -18.33 21.96 8.13
CA GLY A 173 -19.00 21.25 9.24
C GLY A 173 -19.68 19.95 8.80
N ILE A 174 -19.25 19.35 7.69
CA ILE A 174 -19.70 18.04 7.21
C ILE A 174 -18.65 17.01 7.62
N PRO A 175 -18.96 16.08 8.55
CA PRO A 175 -18.01 15.04 8.89
C PRO A 175 -17.85 14.11 7.69
N VAL A 176 -16.60 13.80 7.37
CA VAL A 176 -16.21 12.97 6.23
C VAL A 176 -15.29 11.85 6.71
N ILE A 177 -15.51 10.65 6.21
CA ILE A 177 -14.73 9.47 6.56
C ILE A 177 -14.17 8.86 5.28
N PRO A 178 -12.88 9.11 4.95
CA PRO A 178 -12.19 8.38 3.90
C PRO A 178 -12.14 6.90 4.24
N GLN A 179 -12.63 6.05 3.34
CA GLN A 179 -12.68 4.60 3.55
C GLN A 179 -11.67 3.86 2.69
N TYR A 180 -11.65 4.12 1.39
CA TYR A 180 -10.86 3.36 0.42
C TYR A 180 -10.19 4.24 -0.63
N GLY A 181 -9.02 3.82 -1.12
CA GLY A 181 -8.54 4.18 -2.46
C GLY A 181 -8.55 2.95 -3.36
N GLY A 182 -8.67 3.15 -4.66
CA GLY A 182 -8.94 2.05 -5.58
C GLY A 182 -8.90 2.44 -7.04
N LEU A 183 -9.33 1.49 -7.87
CA LEU A 183 -9.45 1.65 -9.31
C LEU A 183 -10.90 1.58 -9.75
N VAL A 184 -11.34 2.55 -10.53
CA VAL A 184 -12.69 2.60 -11.10
C VAL A 184 -12.62 2.26 -12.57
N LYS A 185 -13.43 1.27 -12.97
CA LYS A 185 -13.66 0.97 -14.38
C LYS A 185 -14.57 2.03 -14.99
N VAL A 186 -14.08 2.67 -16.04
CA VAL A 186 -14.84 3.62 -16.87
C VAL A 186 -15.14 2.95 -18.19
N LYS A 187 -16.36 3.16 -18.70
CA LYS A 187 -16.76 2.72 -20.04
C LYS A 187 -17.62 3.82 -20.68
N ASP A 188 -17.29 4.19 -21.91
CA ASP A 188 -17.99 5.25 -22.66
C ASP A 188 -18.08 6.59 -21.88
N TYR A 189 -17.02 6.90 -21.13
CA TYR A 189 -16.87 8.00 -20.17
C TYR A 189 -17.79 7.94 -18.94
N ILE A 190 -18.43 6.79 -18.69
CA ILE A 190 -19.32 6.57 -17.54
C ILE A 190 -18.59 5.69 -16.51
N PRO A 191 -18.33 6.18 -15.28
CA PRO A 191 -17.82 5.36 -14.19
C PRO A 191 -18.80 4.24 -13.87
N GLN A 192 -18.32 2.99 -13.87
CA GLN A 192 -19.17 1.80 -13.71
C GLN A 192 -19.13 1.29 -12.28
N ARG A 193 -17.92 0.97 -11.79
CA ARG A 193 -17.68 0.41 -10.47
C ARG A 193 -16.21 0.49 -10.09
N PHE A 194 -15.92 0.41 -8.81
CA PHE A 194 -14.61 0.00 -8.35
C PHE A 194 -14.34 -1.46 -8.75
N THR A 195 -13.11 -1.74 -9.16
CA THR A 195 -12.63 -3.12 -9.39
C THR A 195 -11.72 -3.52 -8.25
N GLU A 196 -10.87 -2.60 -7.80
CA GLU A 196 -9.91 -2.81 -6.73
C GLU A 196 -10.02 -1.74 -5.64
N LEU A 197 -9.76 -2.13 -4.39
CA LEU A 197 -9.86 -1.28 -3.20
C LEU A 197 -8.79 -1.66 -2.17
N ILE A 198 -8.22 -0.63 -1.54
CA ILE A 198 -7.42 -0.72 -0.32
C ILE A 198 -7.95 0.30 0.69
N ALA A 199 -8.22 -0.15 1.91
CA ALA A 199 -8.71 0.67 3.00
C ALA A 199 -7.59 1.50 3.63
N TYR A 200 -7.83 2.79 3.83
CA TYR A 200 -6.84 3.72 4.37
C TYR A 200 -6.29 3.30 5.75
N LYS A 201 -7.15 2.77 6.63
CA LYS A 201 -6.77 2.34 7.99
C LYS A 201 -6.08 0.97 8.05
N LYS A 202 -5.69 0.39 6.92
CA LYS A 202 -5.27 -1.02 6.80
C LYS A 202 -4.00 -1.23 5.99
N THR A 203 -3.27 -0.17 5.64
CA THR A 203 -2.01 -0.25 4.88
C THR A 203 -1.02 0.80 5.38
N SER A 204 0.28 0.50 5.34
CA SER A 204 1.35 1.46 5.67
C SER A 204 1.79 2.32 4.48
N MET A 205 1.25 2.05 3.29
CA MET A 205 1.40 2.85 2.08
C MET A 205 0.09 3.60 1.79
N THR A 206 0.12 4.71 1.05
CA THR A 206 -1.16 5.31 0.64
C THR A 206 -1.88 4.40 -0.36
N PRO A 207 -3.21 4.23 -0.29
CA PRO A 207 -3.94 3.31 -1.17
C PRO A 207 -3.71 3.53 -2.66
N LEU A 208 -3.64 4.78 -3.14
CA LEU A 208 -3.40 5.06 -4.56
C LEU A 208 -1.96 4.83 -5.01
N GLU A 209 -0.97 4.92 -4.10
CA GLU A 209 0.38 4.46 -4.39
C GLU A 209 0.37 2.98 -4.75
N ALA A 210 -0.45 2.16 -4.10
CA ALA A 210 -0.52 0.72 -4.39
C ALA A 210 -0.92 0.41 -5.84
N PHE A 211 -1.73 1.28 -6.45
CA PHE A 211 -2.32 1.07 -7.77
C PHE A 211 -1.61 1.81 -8.90
N ASN A 212 -0.44 2.39 -8.65
CA ASN A 212 0.29 3.18 -9.65
C ASN A 212 1.31 2.36 -10.48
N ALA A 213 1.25 1.02 -10.42
CA ALA A 213 2.06 0.15 -11.27
C ALA A 213 1.62 0.26 -12.74
N LYS A 214 2.55 0.06 -13.68
CA LYS A 214 2.37 0.32 -15.12
C LYS A 214 1.17 -0.43 -15.75
N GLU A 215 0.73 -1.52 -15.12
CA GLU A 215 -0.30 -2.43 -15.65
C GLU A 215 -1.67 -2.28 -14.97
N MET A 216 -1.79 -1.41 -13.96
CA MET A 216 -3.00 -1.33 -13.14
C MET A 216 -4.00 -0.27 -13.62
N THR A 217 -3.51 0.80 -14.26
CA THR A 217 -4.34 1.89 -14.77
C THR A 217 -4.32 1.92 -16.30
N SER A 218 -5.35 2.54 -16.88
CA SER A 218 -5.38 2.88 -18.30
C SER A 218 -6.08 4.23 -18.48
N VAL A 219 -5.52 5.24 -17.83
CA VAL A 219 -6.03 6.62 -17.83
C VAL A 219 -5.96 7.22 -19.25
N LEU A 220 -4.93 6.90 -20.03
CA LEU A 220 -4.83 7.32 -21.44
C LEU A 220 -5.96 6.76 -22.29
N ASP A 221 -6.33 5.50 -22.09
CA ASP A 221 -7.45 4.88 -22.82
C ASP A 221 -8.76 5.57 -22.45
N VAL A 222 -8.92 6.01 -21.19
CA VAL A 222 -10.10 6.79 -20.78
C VAL A 222 -10.08 8.18 -21.40
N ALA A 223 -8.93 8.86 -21.49
CA ALA A 223 -8.83 10.18 -22.12
C ALA A 223 -9.19 10.13 -23.62
N THR A 224 -8.70 9.10 -24.32
CA THR A 224 -8.80 8.96 -25.78
C THR A 224 -10.07 8.25 -26.25
N SER A 225 -10.43 7.12 -25.62
CA SER A 225 -11.54 6.24 -26.03
C SER A 225 -12.74 6.24 -25.08
N GLY A 226 -12.56 6.80 -23.88
CA GLY A 226 -13.59 6.84 -22.84
C GLY A 226 -13.73 5.54 -22.04
N SER A 227 -12.87 4.54 -22.26
CA SER A 227 -12.94 3.26 -21.57
C SER A 227 -11.60 2.85 -21.01
N GLY A 228 -11.56 2.39 -19.76
CA GLY A 228 -10.32 2.03 -19.09
C GLY A 228 -10.44 2.08 -17.57
N MET A 229 -9.30 2.20 -16.89
CA MET A 229 -9.18 2.16 -15.43
C MET A 229 -8.59 3.47 -14.91
N VAL A 230 -9.31 4.15 -14.00
CA VAL A 230 -8.83 5.39 -13.36
C VAL A 230 -8.65 5.19 -11.84
N PRO A 231 -7.61 5.76 -11.23
CA PRO A 231 -7.50 5.79 -9.79
C PRO A 231 -8.60 6.66 -9.18
N ALA A 232 -9.18 6.24 -8.07
CA ALA A 232 -10.23 6.97 -7.39
C ALA A 232 -10.25 6.65 -5.89
N ASN A 233 -10.82 7.57 -5.11
CA ASN A 233 -10.97 7.42 -3.68
C ASN A 233 -12.45 7.42 -3.31
N PHE A 234 -12.76 6.78 -2.19
CA PHE A 234 -14.10 6.64 -1.67
C PHE A 234 -14.18 7.14 -0.22
N ARG A 235 -15.22 7.92 0.07
CA ARG A 235 -15.56 8.39 1.41
C ARG A 235 -17.05 8.34 1.65
N VAL A 236 -17.41 8.40 2.91
CA VAL A 236 -18.79 8.53 3.35
C VAL A 236 -18.99 9.79 4.17
N ILE A 237 -20.20 10.36 4.07
CA ILE A 237 -20.69 11.48 4.90
C ILE A 237 -22.07 11.11 5.45
N PRO A 238 -22.57 11.77 6.51
CA PRO A 238 -23.94 11.59 6.96
C PRO A 238 -24.95 11.99 5.87
N ALA A 239 -26.02 11.22 5.72
CA ALA A 239 -27.04 11.47 4.72
C ALA A 239 -27.68 12.87 4.82
N GLN A 240 -27.84 13.39 6.05
CA GLN A 240 -28.38 14.74 6.29
C GLN A 240 -27.50 15.85 5.69
N SER A 241 -26.21 15.59 5.50
CA SER A 241 -25.26 16.56 4.95
C SER A 241 -25.23 16.57 3.41
N ARG A 242 -25.96 15.66 2.74
CA ARG A 242 -25.90 15.48 1.28
C ARG A 242 -26.17 16.76 0.50
N SER A 243 -27.24 17.48 0.81
CA SER A 243 -27.61 18.70 0.08
C SER A 243 -26.51 19.76 0.17
N ARG A 244 -25.91 19.93 1.36
CA ARG A 244 -24.80 20.86 1.59
C ARG A 244 -23.53 20.42 0.86
N ALA A 245 -23.27 19.10 0.82
CA ALA A 245 -22.15 18.56 0.06
C ALA A 245 -22.32 18.82 -1.44
N VAL A 246 -23.52 18.62 -2.00
CA VAL A 246 -23.80 18.92 -3.42
C VAL A 246 -23.53 20.40 -3.74
N GLU A 247 -24.01 21.32 -2.89
CA GLU A 247 -23.75 22.75 -3.06
C GLU A 247 -22.26 23.09 -2.98
N LEU A 248 -21.52 22.45 -2.07
CA LEU A 248 -20.07 22.60 -1.97
C LEU A 248 -19.38 22.16 -3.27
N PHE A 249 -19.68 20.97 -3.80
CA PHE A 249 -19.10 20.49 -5.07
C PHE A 249 -19.41 21.44 -6.24
N GLN A 250 -20.61 22.01 -6.31
CA GLN A 250 -20.96 23.01 -7.32
C GLN A 250 -20.15 24.31 -7.20
N ASN A 251 -19.77 24.71 -5.99
CA ASN A 251 -18.89 25.87 -5.78
C ASN A 251 -17.43 25.54 -6.11
N LEU A 252 -16.96 24.33 -5.77
CA LEU A 252 -15.60 23.88 -6.10
C LEU A 252 -15.35 23.82 -7.61
N GLU A 253 -16.34 23.38 -8.40
CA GLU A 253 -16.23 23.38 -9.86
C GLU A 253 -15.97 24.79 -10.44
N LYS A 254 -16.55 25.84 -9.84
CA LYS A 254 -16.36 27.23 -10.29
C LYS A 254 -14.94 27.73 -10.09
N ILE A 255 -14.20 27.17 -9.13
CA ILE A 255 -12.80 27.53 -8.84
C ILE A 255 -11.80 26.53 -9.42
N GLY A 256 -12.24 25.63 -10.31
CA GLY A 256 -11.36 24.69 -11.01
C GLY A 256 -10.96 23.46 -10.19
N ILE A 257 -11.72 23.13 -9.14
CA ILE A 257 -11.61 21.87 -8.41
C ILE A 257 -12.77 20.98 -8.85
N SER A 258 -12.45 20.01 -9.71
CA SER A 258 -13.39 19.08 -10.32
C SER A 258 -12.91 17.67 -10.03
N GLY A 259 -13.79 16.72 -9.74
CA GLY A 259 -13.30 15.35 -9.51
C GLY A 259 -14.34 14.38 -9.01
N LEU A 260 -15.57 14.85 -8.78
CA LEU A 260 -16.67 14.00 -8.39
C LEU A 260 -17.01 13.00 -9.52
N LEU A 261 -16.86 11.71 -9.24
CA LEU A 261 -17.28 10.63 -10.14
C LEU A 261 -18.75 10.25 -9.90
N LYS A 262 -19.11 10.08 -8.62
CA LYS A 262 -20.48 9.77 -8.19
C LYS A 262 -20.70 10.16 -6.73
N MET A 263 -21.88 10.71 -6.43
CA MET A 263 -22.40 10.87 -5.07
C MET A 263 -23.74 10.14 -4.98
N GLY A 264 -23.85 9.19 -4.04
CA GLY A 264 -25.06 8.41 -3.83
C GLY A 264 -26.17 9.18 -3.12
N LYS A 265 -27.30 8.51 -2.90
CA LYS A 265 -28.33 8.84 -1.92
C LYS A 265 -28.08 8.10 -0.61
N ASP A 266 -28.95 8.33 0.37
CA ASP A 266 -28.93 7.65 1.66
C ASP A 266 -28.97 6.13 1.49
N GLY A 267 -27.96 5.43 2.02
CA GLY A 267 -27.80 3.98 1.93
C GLY A 267 -27.58 3.45 0.51
N GLU A 268 -27.48 4.33 -0.50
CA GLU A 268 -27.28 3.91 -1.89
C GLU A 268 -25.83 3.45 -2.08
N ASN A 269 -25.65 2.24 -2.62
CA ASN A 269 -24.35 1.80 -3.08
C ASN A 269 -23.77 2.81 -4.08
N VAL A 270 -22.45 2.96 -4.09
CA VAL A 270 -21.77 3.88 -5.01
C VAL A 270 -20.63 3.15 -5.68
N LEU A 271 -20.74 3.00 -7.00
CA LEU A 271 -19.77 2.32 -7.85
C LEU A 271 -19.41 0.93 -7.32
N GLY A 272 -20.42 0.14 -6.91
CA GLY A 272 -20.25 -1.22 -6.39
C GLY A 272 -19.79 -1.31 -4.94
N ILE A 273 -19.62 -0.18 -4.24
CA ILE A 273 -19.31 -0.15 -2.80
C ILE A 273 -20.60 -0.02 -2.00
N PRO A 274 -20.87 -0.92 -1.03
CA PRO A 274 -22.01 -0.79 -0.15
C PRO A 274 -21.86 0.39 0.81
N VAL A 275 -22.94 1.13 1.02
CA VAL A 275 -23.02 2.25 1.96
C VAL A 275 -24.05 1.92 3.03
N GLU A 276 -23.73 2.21 4.29
CA GLU A 276 -24.64 1.99 5.42
C GLU A 276 -25.84 2.94 5.36
N ASP A 277 -26.98 2.50 5.89
CA ASP A 277 -28.15 3.38 6.08
C ASP A 277 -27.77 4.61 6.91
N ASN A 278 -28.34 5.76 6.57
CA ASN A 278 -28.03 7.10 7.10
C ASN A 278 -26.68 7.67 6.66
N MET A 279 -25.98 7.02 5.72
CA MET A 279 -24.73 7.50 5.13
C MET A 279 -24.87 7.68 3.62
N VAL A 280 -24.02 8.53 3.05
CA VAL A 280 -23.92 8.78 1.61
C VAL A 280 -22.49 8.54 1.16
N GLY A 281 -22.32 7.70 0.15
CA GLY A 281 -21.03 7.46 -0.50
C GLY A 281 -20.67 8.54 -1.51
N ILE A 282 -19.38 8.87 -1.59
CA ILE A 282 -18.81 9.82 -2.55
C ILE A 282 -17.55 9.20 -3.15
N ALA A 283 -17.53 9.07 -4.47
CA ALA A 283 -16.37 8.65 -5.25
C ALA A 283 -15.75 9.85 -5.97
N ILE A 284 -14.44 10.02 -5.85
CA ILE A 284 -13.69 11.14 -6.45
C ILE A 284 -12.49 10.57 -7.20
N THR A 285 -12.19 11.10 -8.38
CA THR A 285 -10.98 10.75 -9.13
C THR A 285 -9.71 11.01 -8.31
N GLY A 286 -8.67 10.21 -8.53
CA GLY A 286 -7.38 10.36 -7.88
C GLY A 286 -6.60 11.53 -8.47
N GLY A 287 -5.98 12.35 -7.62
CA GLY A 287 -5.12 13.46 -8.06
C GLY A 287 -3.89 13.02 -8.87
N ILE A 288 -3.56 11.71 -8.81
CA ILE A 288 -2.41 11.11 -9.50
C ILE A 288 -2.74 10.58 -10.90
N ALA A 289 -4.00 10.64 -11.36
CA ALA A 289 -4.38 10.08 -12.66
C ALA A 289 -3.53 10.61 -13.84
N PRO A 290 -3.19 11.91 -13.93
CA PRO A 290 -2.27 12.41 -14.96
C PRO A 290 -0.89 11.76 -14.89
N LEU A 291 -0.37 11.52 -13.68
CA LEU A 291 0.93 10.87 -13.48
C LEU A 291 0.89 9.39 -13.89
N CYS A 292 -0.23 8.70 -13.63
CA CYS A 292 -0.47 7.35 -14.12
C CYS A 292 -0.44 7.31 -15.65
N ALA A 293 -1.08 8.27 -16.32
CA ALA A 293 -1.07 8.37 -17.77
C ALA A 293 0.34 8.61 -18.35
N ALA A 294 1.14 9.49 -17.73
CA ALA A 294 2.53 9.68 -18.14
C ALA A 294 3.34 8.37 -17.99
N LYS A 295 3.11 7.61 -16.93
CA LYS A 295 3.75 6.29 -16.75
C LYS A 295 3.27 5.25 -17.77
N GLU A 296 1.99 5.25 -18.12
CA GLU A 296 1.41 4.40 -19.18
C GLU A 296 2.05 4.69 -20.54
N ALA A 297 2.34 5.95 -20.85
CA ALA A 297 3.06 6.38 -22.05
C ALA A 297 4.55 6.00 -22.07
N GLY A 298 5.08 5.45 -20.96
CA GLY A 298 6.47 4.99 -20.85
C GLY A 298 7.44 6.01 -20.28
N PHE A 299 6.98 7.17 -19.80
CA PHE A 299 7.85 8.17 -19.18
C PHE A 299 8.32 7.71 -17.79
N ALA A 300 9.54 8.10 -17.42
CA ALA A 300 10.10 7.86 -16.10
C ALA A 300 9.43 8.78 -15.06
N VAL A 301 8.41 8.26 -14.39
CA VAL A 301 7.67 8.96 -13.33
C VAL A 301 7.88 8.25 -12.00
N ASN A 302 8.48 8.94 -11.04
CA ASN A 302 8.57 8.51 -9.66
C ASN A 302 7.49 9.21 -8.82
N ILE A 303 6.35 8.54 -8.70
CA ILE A 303 5.22 9.02 -7.91
C ILE A 303 5.54 8.79 -6.43
N LYS A 304 6.02 9.84 -5.76
CA LYS A 304 6.12 9.90 -4.29
C LYS A 304 4.87 10.63 -3.78
N LEU A 305 4.00 10.01 -2.99
CA LEU A 305 2.87 10.73 -2.38
C LEU A 305 3.32 11.37 -1.07
N ALA A 306 4.29 12.28 -1.21
CA ALA A 306 4.57 13.25 -0.17
C ALA A 306 3.44 14.28 -0.17
N GLU A 307 2.42 14.04 0.67
CA GLU A 307 1.38 15.03 0.94
C GLU A 307 1.95 16.21 1.71
N ASN A 308 1.81 17.40 1.12
CA ASN A 308 2.19 18.68 1.69
C ASN A 308 1.04 19.68 1.50
N LEU A 309 1.07 20.79 2.25
CA LEU A 309 0.15 21.91 2.06
C LEU A 309 0.81 22.97 1.19
N LEU A 310 0.01 23.54 0.28
CA LEU A 310 0.43 24.62 -0.59
C LEU A 310 -0.72 25.61 -0.75
N ASP A 311 -0.43 26.91 -0.77
CA ASP A 311 -1.43 27.91 -1.12
C ASP A 311 -1.80 27.77 -2.61
N LEU A 312 -3.10 27.66 -2.92
CA LEU A 312 -3.58 27.42 -4.29
C LEU A 312 -3.07 28.48 -5.28
N GLN A 313 -2.84 29.70 -4.79
CA GLN A 313 -2.33 30.82 -5.58
C GLN A 313 -0.86 30.66 -6.01
N GLU A 314 -0.11 29.77 -5.37
CA GLU A 314 1.23 29.40 -5.82
C GLU A 314 1.22 28.36 -6.95
N MET A 315 0.04 27.84 -7.32
CA MET A 315 -0.14 26.87 -8.39
C MET A 315 -0.64 27.56 -9.66
N ASN A 316 -0.20 27.05 -10.82
CA ASN A 316 -0.60 27.55 -12.12
C ASN A 316 -1.61 26.61 -12.77
N LYS A 317 -2.59 27.19 -13.46
CA LYS A 317 -3.52 26.41 -14.28
C LYS A 317 -2.79 25.89 -15.51
N ILE A 318 -2.70 24.56 -15.67
CA ILE A 318 -1.93 23.93 -16.76
C ILE A 318 -2.68 23.98 -18.10
N THR A 319 -4.01 23.90 -18.06
CA THR A 319 -4.91 23.88 -19.22
C THR A 319 -6.36 24.15 -18.79
N ASP A 320 -7.23 24.44 -19.75
CA ASP A 320 -8.67 24.54 -19.53
C ASP A 320 -9.32 23.15 -19.50
N VAL A 321 -10.24 22.95 -18.56
CA VAL A 321 -10.87 21.64 -18.34
C VAL A 321 -12.18 21.56 -19.14
N ASN A 322 -12.29 20.54 -19.97
CA ASN A 322 -13.51 20.05 -20.59
C ASN A 322 -13.84 18.66 -20.02
N ASN A 323 -14.60 18.63 -18.92
CA ASN A 323 -14.90 17.40 -18.22
C ASN A 323 -15.70 16.43 -19.12
N VAL A 324 -15.06 15.35 -19.54
CA VAL A 324 -15.69 14.33 -20.39
C VAL A 324 -16.38 13.23 -19.58
N ILE A 325 -16.05 13.08 -18.30
CA ILE A 325 -16.64 12.07 -17.43
C ILE A 325 -18.11 12.41 -17.20
N LYS A 326 -18.97 11.48 -17.59
CA LYS A 326 -20.42 11.60 -17.47
C LYS A 326 -20.89 11.11 -16.11
N SER A 327 -22.05 11.59 -15.69
CA SER A 327 -22.72 11.08 -14.49
C SER A 327 -22.99 9.58 -14.62
N SER A 328 -22.68 8.86 -13.54
CA SER A 328 -22.93 7.42 -13.46
C SER A 328 -24.43 7.12 -13.38
N GLY A 329 -24.87 6.03 -14.02
CA GLY A 329 -26.24 5.52 -13.94
C GLY A 329 -26.57 4.85 -12.60
N PRO A 330 -27.76 4.24 -12.48
CA PRO A 330 -28.12 3.42 -11.32
C PRO A 330 -27.12 2.26 -11.15
N GLU A 331 -26.92 1.85 -9.90
CA GLU A 331 -25.93 0.81 -9.57
C GLU A 331 -26.22 -0.51 -10.29
N THR A 332 -25.17 -1.06 -10.87
CA THR A 332 -25.19 -2.45 -11.35
C THR A 332 -24.82 -3.33 -10.15
N GLY A 333 -25.62 -4.33 -9.80
CA GLY A 333 -25.52 -5.09 -8.53
C GLY A 333 -24.21 -5.84 -8.24
N HIS A 334 -23.15 -5.62 -9.04
CA HIS A 334 -21.83 -6.19 -8.86
C HIS A 334 -21.05 -5.47 -7.76
N LYS A 335 -20.81 -6.17 -6.64
CA LYS A 335 -20.02 -5.67 -5.51
C LYS A 335 -18.53 -5.99 -5.68
N VAL A 336 -17.68 -5.09 -5.20
CA VAL A 336 -16.26 -5.41 -5.00
C VAL A 336 -16.14 -6.50 -3.94
N ARG A 337 -15.32 -7.53 -4.20
CA ARG A 337 -15.07 -8.62 -3.26
C ARG A 337 -13.74 -8.37 -2.55
N PHE A 338 -13.77 -8.33 -1.22
CA PHE A 338 -12.55 -8.25 -0.42
C PHE A 338 -11.81 -9.59 -0.43
N LEU A 339 -10.48 -9.54 -0.50
CA LEU A 339 -9.60 -10.70 -0.58
C LEU A 339 -9.81 -11.68 0.57
N LEU A 340 -9.97 -11.16 1.80
CA LEU A 340 -10.10 -12.00 2.99
C LEU A 340 -11.29 -12.96 2.89
N SER A 341 -12.39 -12.57 2.24
CA SER A 341 -13.52 -13.47 2.02
C SER A 341 -13.18 -14.63 1.07
N LYS A 342 -12.43 -14.37 0.00
CA LYS A 342 -11.89 -15.41 -0.92
C LYS A 342 -10.92 -16.33 -0.16
N ALA A 343 -10.00 -15.74 0.59
CA ALA A 343 -9.02 -16.45 1.41
C ALA A 343 -9.68 -17.40 2.42
N TRP A 344 -10.69 -16.94 3.17
CA TRP A 344 -11.40 -17.80 4.14
C TRP A 344 -12.05 -19.02 3.50
N ASN A 345 -12.65 -18.86 2.32
CA ASN A 345 -13.25 -19.99 1.60
C ASN A 345 -12.19 -21.02 1.17
N LEU A 346 -11.00 -20.58 0.76
CA LEU A 346 -9.90 -21.49 0.41
C LEU A 346 -9.28 -22.14 1.65
N ILE A 347 -9.04 -21.36 2.71
CA ILE A 347 -8.52 -21.85 4.00
C ILE A 347 -9.40 -22.97 4.56
N GLN A 348 -10.73 -22.80 4.52
CA GLN A 348 -11.69 -23.80 4.98
C GLN A 348 -11.59 -25.13 4.21
N ASN A 349 -11.20 -25.07 2.94
CA ASN A 349 -11.10 -26.23 2.06
C ASN A 349 -9.71 -26.87 2.06
N VAL A 350 -8.76 -26.35 2.84
CA VAL A 350 -7.47 -27.03 3.07
C VAL A 350 -7.72 -28.27 3.91
N ASP A 351 -7.49 -29.44 3.32
CA ASP A 351 -7.64 -30.74 3.96
C ASP A 351 -6.32 -31.51 4.02
N PHE A 352 -5.19 -30.83 3.86
CA PHE A 352 -3.88 -31.44 3.98
C PHE A 352 -3.62 -32.02 5.39
N ASP A 353 -3.03 -33.21 5.42
CA ASP A 353 -2.61 -33.93 6.62
C ASP A 353 -1.08 -34.09 6.62
N PRO A 354 -0.34 -33.46 7.56
CA PRO A 354 1.12 -33.52 7.60
C PRO A 354 1.69 -34.93 7.78
N GLU A 355 0.99 -35.83 8.47
CA GLU A 355 1.48 -37.20 8.72
C GLU A 355 1.42 -38.07 7.46
N SER A 356 0.28 -38.07 6.77
CA SER A 356 0.11 -38.85 5.54
C SER A 356 0.60 -38.15 4.27
N GLN A 357 0.90 -36.85 4.36
CA GLN A 357 1.23 -35.95 3.23
C GLN A 357 0.16 -35.94 2.13
N LYS A 358 -1.10 -36.15 2.51
CA LYS A 358 -2.25 -36.18 1.60
C LYS A 358 -3.19 -35.03 1.84
N GLY A 359 -3.91 -34.65 0.79
CA GLY A 359 -4.88 -33.56 0.80
C GLY A 359 -4.35 -32.34 0.05
N HIS A 360 -5.13 -31.28 0.13
CA HIS A 360 -5.05 -30.10 -0.71
C HIS A 360 -4.50 -28.91 0.08
N LEU A 361 -3.62 -28.17 -0.57
CA LEU A 361 -3.05 -26.92 -0.12
C LEU A 361 -3.46 -25.81 -1.09
N ILE A 362 -3.39 -24.56 -0.62
CA ILE A 362 -3.68 -23.40 -1.46
C ILE A 362 -2.47 -23.12 -2.35
N ALA A 363 -2.71 -22.92 -3.64
CA ALA A 363 -1.69 -22.58 -4.61
C ALA A 363 -1.96 -21.22 -5.27
N ASN A 364 -0.87 -20.48 -5.51
CA ASN A 364 -0.83 -19.35 -6.42
C ASN A 364 -0.57 -19.88 -7.84
N ILE A 365 -1.05 -19.20 -8.88
CA ILE A 365 -0.76 -19.57 -10.27
C ILE A 365 -0.30 -18.32 -11.01
N SER A 366 0.97 -18.29 -11.40
CA SER A 366 1.54 -17.16 -12.14
C SER A 366 1.81 -17.57 -13.59
N TYR A 367 1.49 -16.70 -14.55
CA TYR A 367 1.59 -17.05 -15.96
C TYR A 367 2.81 -16.41 -16.62
N VAL A 368 3.60 -17.24 -17.30
CA VAL A 368 4.80 -16.85 -18.05
C VAL A 368 4.66 -17.30 -19.50
N ASP A 369 5.30 -16.59 -20.42
CA ASP A 369 5.36 -17.00 -21.81
C ASP A 369 6.20 -18.29 -21.98
N ASN A 370 5.80 -19.16 -22.91
CA ASN A 370 6.44 -20.46 -23.11
C ASN A 370 7.93 -20.37 -23.42
N TYR A 371 8.35 -19.29 -24.09
CA TYR A 371 9.75 -19.09 -24.47
C TYR A 371 10.63 -18.72 -23.27
N ASP A 372 10.05 -18.17 -22.20
CA ASP A 372 10.75 -17.77 -20.96
C ASP A 372 10.64 -18.85 -19.86
N LEU A 373 9.92 -19.95 -20.10
CA LEU A 373 9.61 -20.94 -19.07
C LEU A 373 10.87 -21.61 -18.48
N ASP A 374 11.81 -22.03 -19.33
CA ASP A 374 13.02 -22.73 -18.86
C ASP A 374 13.89 -21.81 -18.00
N ASP A 375 14.10 -20.56 -18.44
CA ASP A 375 14.82 -19.54 -17.67
C ASP A 375 14.11 -19.22 -16.34
N ALA A 376 12.78 -19.14 -16.36
CA ALA A 376 11.98 -18.94 -15.16
C ALA A 376 12.14 -20.10 -14.15
N LEU A 377 12.14 -21.35 -14.63
CA LEU A 377 12.35 -22.52 -13.78
C LEU A 377 13.79 -22.59 -13.23
N GLU A 378 14.79 -22.17 -14.01
CA GLU A 378 16.17 -22.05 -13.51
C GLU A 378 16.27 -21.05 -12.35
N ILE A 379 15.62 -19.90 -12.47
CA ILE A 379 15.58 -18.89 -11.40
C ILE A 379 14.88 -19.44 -10.16
N ILE A 380 13.75 -20.13 -10.31
CA ILE A 380 13.04 -20.77 -9.19
C ILE A 380 13.95 -21.78 -8.49
N ASN A 381 14.61 -22.65 -9.26
CA ASN A 381 15.53 -23.64 -8.73
C ASN A 381 16.68 -22.99 -7.93
N ASN A 382 17.21 -21.87 -8.43
CA ASN A 382 18.24 -21.13 -7.74
C ASN A 382 17.78 -20.59 -6.37
N VAL A 383 16.55 -20.05 -6.31
CA VAL A 383 15.96 -19.59 -5.04
C VAL A 383 15.77 -20.76 -4.07
N TYR A 384 15.22 -21.89 -4.53
CA TYR A 384 15.02 -23.08 -3.71
C TYR A 384 16.33 -23.69 -3.18
N LYS A 385 17.40 -23.64 -3.97
CA LYS A 385 18.72 -24.17 -3.57
C LYS A 385 19.44 -23.29 -2.57
N ILE A 386 19.42 -21.97 -2.75
CA ILE A 386 20.22 -21.04 -1.95
C ILE A 386 19.49 -20.66 -0.65
N SER A 387 18.18 -20.41 -0.73
CA SER A 387 17.38 -19.93 0.41
C SER A 387 15.96 -20.51 0.37
N PRO A 388 15.78 -21.83 0.57
CA PRO A 388 14.46 -22.46 0.59
C PRO A 388 13.52 -21.84 1.64
N GLU A 389 14.06 -21.29 2.72
CA GLU A 389 13.32 -20.58 3.76
C GLU A 389 12.65 -19.27 3.29
N TYR A 390 13.01 -18.75 2.11
CA TYR A 390 12.33 -17.62 1.48
C TYR A 390 11.07 -18.04 0.74
N CYS A 391 10.80 -19.33 0.61
CA CYS A 391 9.64 -19.86 -0.08
C CYS A 391 8.71 -20.53 0.92
N THR A 392 7.39 -20.39 0.75
CA THR A 392 6.44 -21.16 1.58
C THR A 392 6.69 -22.65 1.43
N SER A 393 7.07 -23.09 0.23
CA SER A 393 7.47 -24.46 -0.04
C SER A 393 8.47 -24.53 -1.20
N ARG A 394 9.20 -25.64 -1.25
CA ARG A 394 10.06 -26.06 -2.37
C ARG A 394 9.29 -26.71 -3.53
N PHE A 395 8.01 -27.03 -3.33
CA PHE A 395 7.18 -27.67 -4.33
C PHE A 395 6.57 -26.63 -5.29
N PHE A 396 6.57 -26.96 -6.58
CA PHE A 396 5.93 -26.18 -7.63
C PHE A 396 5.26 -27.11 -8.66
N LYS A 397 4.41 -26.58 -9.54
CA LYS A 397 3.84 -27.35 -10.63
C LYS A 397 3.69 -26.50 -11.88
N VAL A 398 4.11 -27.00 -13.03
CA VAL A 398 3.81 -26.36 -14.31
C VAL A 398 2.47 -26.86 -14.82
N ILE A 399 1.57 -25.93 -15.13
CA ILE A 399 0.24 -26.22 -15.65
C ILE A 399 0.00 -25.49 -16.97
N SER A 400 -0.95 -25.97 -17.76
CA SER A 400 -1.34 -25.26 -18.99
C SER A 400 -2.18 -24.04 -18.63
N HIS A 401 -1.96 -22.93 -19.33
CA HIS A 401 -2.83 -21.77 -19.20
C HIS A 401 -4.23 -22.14 -19.72
N PRO A 402 -5.32 -21.69 -19.05
CA PRO A 402 -6.69 -22.06 -19.42
C PRO A 402 -7.06 -21.60 -20.85
N ASP A 403 -6.72 -20.35 -21.19
CA ASP A 403 -7.17 -19.73 -22.45
C ASP A 403 -6.07 -19.47 -23.50
N ASP A 404 -4.79 -19.34 -23.10
CA ASP A 404 -3.70 -18.90 -23.95
C ASP A 404 -2.60 -19.98 -24.08
N LYS A 405 -2.53 -20.63 -25.25
CA LYS A 405 -1.56 -21.71 -25.49
C LYS A 405 -0.11 -21.24 -25.58
N SER A 406 0.16 -19.94 -25.75
CA SER A 406 1.54 -19.43 -25.74
C SER A 406 2.10 -19.24 -24.34
N LYS A 407 1.31 -19.51 -23.29
CA LYS A 407 1.70 -19.33 -21.90
C LYS A 407 1.57 -20.62 -21.08
N LYS A 408 2.36 -20.68 -20.01
CA LYS A 408 2.30 -21.73 -18.99
C LYS A 408 2.09 -21.10 -17.62
N GLY A 409 1.35 -21.80 -16.77
CA GLY A 409 1.16 -21.43 -15.38
C GLY A 409 2.22 -22.12 -14.52
N ILE A 410 2.87 -21.36 -13.64
CA ILE A 410 3.71 -21.88 -12.57
C ILE A 410 2.92 -21.77 -11.27
N ALA A 411 2.61 -22.92 -10.69
CA ALA A 411 1.90 -23.00 -9.43
C ALA A 411 2.87 -23.14 -8.25
N THR A 412 2.73 -22.29 -7.24
CA THR A 412 3.53 -22.33 -6.00
C THR A 412 2.62 -22.36 -4.77
N ILE A 413 3.05 -23.00 -3.68
CA ILE A 413 2.25 -23.08 -2.45
C ILE A 413 2.10 -21.70 -1.80
N CYS A 414 0.87 -21.36 -1.42
CA CYS A 414 0.53 -20.12 -0.73
C CYS A 414 0.68 -20.27 0.80
N SER A 415 1.15 -19.21 1.45
CA SER A 415 1.36 -19.17 2.92
C SER A 415 0.07 -19.36 3.72
N LEU A 416 -1.10 -19.08 3.13
CA LEU A 416 -2.41 -19.32 3.72
C LEU A 416 -2.71 -20.82 3.93
N SER A 417 -1.97 -21.71 3.27
CA SER A 417 -2.10 -23.15 3.52
C SER A 417 -1.77 -23.52 4.96
N VAL A 418 -0.80 -22.82 5.57
CA VAL A 418 -0.44 -22.99 6.99
C VAL A 418 -1.63 -22.62 7.90
N ASP A 419 -2.41 -21.60 7.53
CA ASP A 419 -3.62 -21.24 8.28
C ASP A 419 -4.67 -22.35 8.21
N GLY A 420 -4.88 -22.93 7.03
CA GLY A 420 -5.79 -24.07 6.85
C GLY A 420 -5.38 -25.29 7.67
N ILE A 421 -4.09 -25.65 7.68
CA ILE A 421 -3.57 -26.76 8.48
C ILE A 421 -3.78 -26.52 9.98
N LEU A 422 -3.47 -25.33 10.48
CA LEU A 422 -3.68 -24.98 11.90
C LEU A 422 -5.16 -25.06 12.27
N ILE A 423 -6.05 -24.49 11.45
CA ILE A 423 -7.50 -24.47 11.70
C ILE A 423 -8.07 -25.89 11.70
N LYS A 424 -7.65 -26.74 10.77
CA LYS A 424 -8.06 -28.16 10.72
C LYS A 424 -7.66 -28.93 11.99
N ASN A 425 -6.59 -28.49 12.64
CA ASN A 425 -6.12 -29.04 13.92
C ASN A 425 -6.65 -28.28 15.15
N GLY A 426 -7.72 -27.48 14.99
CA GLY A 426 -8.41 -26.79 16.08
C GLY A 426 -7.76 -25.48 16.53
N ILE A 427 -6.77 -24.97 15.81
CA ILE A 427 -6.06 -23.73 16.13
C ILE A 427 -6.52 -22.63 15.20
N MET A 428 -7.29 -21.68 15.73
CA MET A 428 -7.75 -20.52 14.96
C MET A 428 -6.57 -19.61 14.59
N SER A 429 -6.06 -19.74 13.37
CA SER A 429 -5.09 -18.84 12.76
C SER A 429 -5.79 -17.74 11.98
N VAL A 430 -5.38 -16.49 12.17
CA VAL A 430 -5.95 -15.33 11.47
C VAL A 430 -4.85 -14.67 10.63
N PRO A 431 -4.95 -14.69 9.30
CA PRO A 431 -4.08 -13.90 8.43
C PRO A 431 -4.28 -12.41 8.74
N LYS A 432 -3.22 -11.72 9.19
CA LYS A 432 -3.31 -10.29 9.55
C LYS A 432 -2.76 -9.42 8.43
N TYR A 433 -1.53 -9.66 8.02
CA TYR A 433 -0.82 -8.80 7.05
C TYR A 433 -0.04 -9.63 6.03
N GLY A 434 -0.01 -9.15 4.79
CA GLY A 434 1.07 -9.43 3.84
C GLY A 434 2.03 -8.23 3.82
N GLY A 435 3.32 -8.48 3.70
CA GLY A 435 4.32 -7.43 3.81
C GLY A 435 5.63 -7.72 3.09
N ILE A 436 6.51 -6.72 3.09
CA ILE A 436 7.90 -6.83 2.66
C ILE A 436 8.78 -6.98 3.90
N LEU A 437 9.50 -8.09 3.96
CA LEU A 437 10.49 -8.39 4.97
C LEU A 437 11.87 -8.08 4.39
N GLU A 438 12.51 -7.06 4.97
CA GLU A 438 13.88 -6.69 4.62
C GLU A 438 14.86 -7.57 5.40
N ILE A 439 15.74 -8.23 4.67
CA ILE A 439 16.84 -9.05 5.17
C ILE A 439 18.07 -8.16 5.27
N GLU A 440 18.58 -7.97 6.50
CA GLU A 440 19.79 -7.20 6.77
C GLU A 440 20.68 -7.93 7.79
N LYS A 441 21.94 -7.51 7.92
CA LYS A 441 22.91 -8.05 8.89
C LYS A 441 22.41 -8.04 10.34
N LYS A 442 21.56 -7.07 10.71
CA LYS A 442 21.01 -6.94 12.07
C LYS A 442 19.82 -7.88 12.34
N GLY A 443 19.35 -8.58 11.31
CA GLY A 443 18.20 -9.48 11.34
C GLY A 443 17.02 -8.94 10.53
N PRO A 444 16.06 -9.82 10.18
CA PRO A 444 14.91 -9.43 9.35
C PRO A 444 13.97 -8.44 10.04
N ARG A 445 13.40 -7.51 9.28
CA ARG A 445 12.35 -6.59 9.75
C ARG A 445 11.33 -6.31 8.66
N PHE A 446 10.06 -6.16 9.02
CA PHE A 446 9.11 -5.66 8.04
C PHE A 446 9.45 -4.20 7.70
N VAL A 447 9.33 -3.84 6.43
CA VAL A 447 9.44 -2.45 5.94
C VAL A 447 8.14 -1.95 5.30
N GLU A 448 7.19 -2.85 5.01
CA GLU A 448 5.87 -2.53 4.47
C GLU A 448 4.84 -3.61 4.90
N LEU A 449 3.61 -3.21 5.24
CA LEU A 449 2.51 -4.11 5.66
C LEU A 449 1.16 -3.63 5.11
N THR A 450 0.41 -4.54 4.50
CA THR A 450 -0.99 -4.34 4.11
C THR A 450 -1.85 -5.44 4.72
N ALA A 451 -2.93 -5.05 5.40
CA ALA A 451 -3.81 -5.99 6.05
C ALA A 451 -4.71 -6.69 5.05
N TYR A 452 -4.81 -8.02 5.12
CA TYR A 452 -5.68 -8.81 4.24
C TYR A 452 -7.15 -8.39 4.34
N SER A 453 -7.60 -7.95 5.53
CA SER A 453 -8.97 -7.48 5.74
C SER A 453 -9.30 -6.16 5.03
N GLY A 454 -8.28 -5.42 4.59
CA GLY A 454 -8.43 -4.08 4.04
C GLY A 454 -8.26 -4.00 2.53
N SER A 455 -7.98 -5.10 1.83
CA SER A 455 -7.64 -5.09 0.41
C SER A 455 -8.52 -6.04 -0.41
N SER A 456 -8.82 -5.68 -1.66
CA SER A 456 -9.38 -6.60 -2.67
C SER A 456 -8.29 -7.38 -3.40
N LEU A 457 -7.07 -6.84 -3.48
CA LEU A 457 -5.89 -7.49 -4.06
C LEU A 457 -4.98 -8.11 -3.00
N ASP A 458 -4.24 -9.13 -3.39
CA ASP A 458 -3.20 -9.69 -2.54
C ASP A 458 -2.07 -8.68 -2.33
N PRO A 459 -1.67 -8.40 -1.07
CA PRO A 459 -0.53 -7.54 -0.78
C PRO A 459 0.74 -7.92 -1.55
N HIS A 460 1.00 -9.21 -1.73
CA HIS A 460 2.20 -9.68 -2.42
C HIS A 460 2.15 -9.38 -3.92
N GLU A 461 0.99 -9.49 -4.56
CA GLU A 461 0.82 -9.04 -5.96
C GLU A 461 1.10 -7.55 -6.11
N ILE A 462 0.57 -6.72 -5.19
CA ILE A 462 0.83 -5.28 -5.18
C ILE A 462 2.32 -5.01 -5.12
N TYR A 463 3.04 -5.62 -4.17
CA TYR A 463 4.46 -5.34 -3.99
C TYR A 463 5.35 -5.83 -5.13
N ILE A 464 5.01 -6.97 -5.75
CA ILE A 464 5.67 -7.44 -6.97
C ILE A 464 5.40 -6.47 -8.12
N SER A 465 4.16 -6.02 -8.31
CA SER A 465 3.79 -5.09 -9.38
C SER A 465 4.53 -3.74 -9.28
N LYS A 466 4.88 -3.34 -8.05
CA LYS A 466 5.60 -2.11 -7.72
C LYS A 466 7.12 -2.27 -7.64
N ASP A 467 7.66 -3.44 -7.99
CA ASP A 467 9.09 -3.73 -7.98
C ASP A 467 9.72 -3.45 -6.59
N MET A 468 8.99 -3.79 -5.52
CA MET A 468 9.41 -3.54 -4.13
C MET A 468 10.25 -4.69 -3.53
N THR A 469 10.42 -5.78 -4.27
CA THR A 469 11.19 -6.96 -3.87
C THR A 469 12.61 -6.91 -4.45
N GLU A 470 13.53 -7.56 -3.75
CA GLU A 470 14.91 -7.79 -4.18
C GLU A 470 15.31 -9.22 -3.75
N VAL A 471 14.52 -10.21 -4.15
CA VAL A 471 14.71 -11.62 -3.78
C VAL A 471 16.08 -12.11 -4.25
N ASN A 472 16.47 -11.80 -5.48
CA ASN A 472 17.78 -12.20 -6.02
C ASN A 472 18.96 -11.63 -5.24
N GLU A 473 18.87 -10.38 -4.77
CA GLU A 473 19.91 -9.79 -3.92
C GLU A 473 19.87 -10.38 -2.50
N SER A 474 18.67 -10.71 -2.00
CA SER A 474 18.49 -11.36 -0.69
C SER A 474 19.21 -12.70 -0.59
N LEU A 475 19.41 -13.41 -1.71
CA LEU A 475 20.21 -14.64 -1.77
C LEU A 475 21.69 -14.41 -1.43
N LYS A 476 22.18 -13.17 -1.54
CA LYS A 476 23.53 -12.75 -1.13
C LYS A 476 23.57 -12.24 0.32
N GLY A 477 22.44 -12.31 1.04
CA GLY A 477 22.31 -11.97 2.46
C GLY A 477 21.77 -10.58 2.77
N ILE A 478 21.45 -9.75 1.77
CA ILE A 478 20.78 -8.45 1.94
C ILE A 478 19.77 -8.24 0.83
N GLY A 479 18.54 -7.89 1.17
CA GLY A 479 17.51 -7.56 0.19
C GLY A 479 16.11 -7.60 0.79
N ARG A 480 15.09 -7.67 -0.06
CA ARG A 480 13.68 -7.57 0.33
C ARG A 480 12.89 -8.76 -0.22
N ILE A 481 12.25 -9.51 0.67
CA ILE A 481 11.39 -10.64 0.32
C ILE A 481 9.96 -10.40 0.78
N LEU A 482 9.02 -11.16 0.23
CA LEU A 482 7.63 -11.20 0.67
C LEU A 482 7.49 -12.08 1.91
N ALA A 483 6.67 -11.65 2.86
CA ALA A 483 6.30 -12.47 4.01
C ALA A 483 4.87 -12.14 4.47
N SER A 484 4.28 -13.02 5.26
CA SER A 484 2.95 -12.85 5.84
C SER A 484 3.02 -13.00 7.36
N LEU A 485 2.30 -12.14 8.07
CA LEU A 485 2.08 -12.24 9.52
C LEU A 485 0.66 -12.76 9.77
N LYS A 486 0.57 -13.81 10.58
CA LYS A 486 -0.69 -14.37 11.09
C LYS A 486 -0.67 -14.45 12.61
N GLU A 487 -1.85 -14.51 13.21
CA GLU A 487 -2.02 -14.55 14.66
C GLU A 487 -2.83 -15.75 15.12
N ILE A 488 -2.37 -16.39 16.21
CA ILE A 488 -3.11 -17.43 16.93
C ILE A 488 -3.39 -16.98 18.38
N PRO A 489 -4.40 -17.55 19.07
CA PRO A 489 -4.55 -17.40 20.51
C PRO A 489 -3.29 -17.88 21.25
N TYR A 490 -2.83 -17.14 22.26
CA TYR A 490 -1.62 -17.52 23.00
C TYR A 490 -1.71 -18.92 23.65
N LEU A 491 -2.91 -19.33 24.07
CA LEU A 491 -3.18 -20.65 24.65
C LEU A 491 -2.89 -21.80 23.68
N ALA A 492 -3.02 -21.56 22.38
CA ALA A 492 -2.80 -22.56 21.34
C ALA A 492 -1.33 -22.71 20.96
N ARG A 493 -0.42 -21.85 21.48
CA ARG A 493 0.99 -21.83 21.07
C ARG A 493 1.71 -23.17 21.25
N PRO A 494 1.60 -23.91 22.37
CA PRO A 494 2.29 -25.18 22.52
C PRO A 494 1.89 -26.18 21.44
N GLN A 495 0.59 -26.37 21.23
CA GLN A 495 0.05 -27.26 20.20
C GLN A 495 0.40 -26.78 18.79
N ALA A 496 0.40 -25.45 18.56
CA ALA A 496 0.81 -24.89 17.27
C ALA A 496 2.27 -25.21 16.96
N LEU A 497 3.19 -25.11 17.93
CA LEU A 497 4.60 -25.43 17.71
C LEU A 497 4.80 -26.90 17.27
N ASP A 498 4.05 -27.83 17.83
CA ASP A 498 4.12 -29.25 17.43
C ASP A 498 3.69 -29.43 15.97
N ILE A 499 2.57 -28.82 15.57
CA ILE A 499 2.05 -28.88 14.19
C ILE A 499 2.97 -28.15 13.21
N LEU A 500 3.46 -26.96 13.59
CA LEU A 500 4.37 -26.16 12.77
C LEU A 500 5.68 -26.92 12.50
N LYS A 501 6.20 -27.64 13.50
CA LYS A 501 7.37 -28.50 13.33
C LYS A 501 7.11 -29.63 12.33
N GLN A 502 5.95 -30.29 12.41
CA GLN A 502 5.58 -31.34 11.45
C GLN A 502 5.51 -30.83 10.02
N ILE A 503 4.98 -29.62 9.81
CA ILE A 503 4.93 -29.04 8.46
C ILE A 503 6.29 -28.55 7.96
N GLU A 504 7.20 -28.14 8.85
CA GLU A 504 8.60 -27.84 8.48
C GLU A 504 9.35 -29.09 8.01
N ASP A 505 9.14 -30.23 8.69
CA ASP A 505 9.75 -31.51 8.34
C ASP A 505 9.38 -32.01 6.93
N ILE A 506 8.22 -31.60 6.40
CA ILE A 506 7.75 -31.92 5.04
C ILE A 506 8.05 -30.81 4.00
N GLY A 507 8.76 -29.75 4.39
CA GLY A 507 9.21 -28.70 3.48
C GLY A 507 8.27 -27.51 3.32
N LEU A 508 7.40 -27.22 4.31
CA LEU A 508 6.70 -25.93 4.44
C LEU A 508 7.46 -25.02 5.41
N SER A 509 7.92 -23.87 4.94
CA SER A 509 8.81 -22.99 5.72
C SER A 509 8.05 -22.08 6.69
N ILE A 510 8.55 -21.98 7.93
CA ILE A 510 8.11 -21.00 8.94
C ILE A 510 9.30 -20.09 9.28
N SER A 511 9.16 -18.77 9.12
CA SER A 511 10.28 -17.85 9.36
C SER A 511 10.50 -17.57 10.85
N LYS A 512 9.41 -17.32 11.60
CA LYS A 512 9.48 -17.07 13.05
C LYS A 512 8.13 -17.33 13.72
N VAL A 513 8.17 -17.93 14.90
CA VAL A 513 7.05 -17.98 15.85
C VAL A 513 7.41 -17.14 17.06
N GLY A 514 6.63 -16.10 17.34
CA GLY A 514 6.85 -15.22 18.48
C GLY A 514 6.46 -15.82 19.82
N GLU A 515 6.82 -15.12 20.90
CA GLU A 515 6.23 -15.27 22.22
C GLU A 515 4.90 -14.50 22.31
N PRO A 516 4.03 -14.81 23.29
CA PRO A 516 2.78 -14.09 23.49
C PRO A 516 2.95 -12.57 23.61
N SER A 517 2.24 -11.82 22.77
CA SER A 517 2.29 -10.35 22.68
C SER A 517 3.67 -9.77 22.32
N GLU A 518 4.59 -10.59 21.80
CA GLU A 518 5.88 -10.13 21.28
C GLU A 518 5.70 -9.45 19.91
N LEU A 519 6.51 -8.42 19.64
CA LEU A 519 6.68 -7.94 18.27
C LEU A 519 7.43 -9.01 17.46
N VAL A 520 6.94 -9.35 16.28
CA VAL A 520 7.60 -10.32 15.41
C VAL A 520 8.16 -9.57 14.21
N TYR A 521 9.49 -9.54 14.09
CA TYR A 521 10.21 -8.75 13.08
C TYR A 521 9.77 -7.28 12.99
N ASN A 522 9.57 -6.61 14.13
CA ASN A 522 9.02 -5.24 14.27
C ASN A 522 7.52 -5.05 14.01
N ALA A 523 6.80 -6.09 13.57
CA ALA A 523 5.35 -6.03 13.41
C ALA A 523 4.64 -6.31 14.74
N LYS A 524 3.57 -5.57 15.01
CA LYS A 524 2.79 -5.73 16.24
C LYS A 524 1.89 -6.94 16.16
N VAL A 525 1.85 -7.67 17.27
CA VAL A 525 0.91 -8.73 17.56
C VAL A 525 -0.06 -8.22 18.63
N GLU A 526 -1.35 -8.49 18.47
CA GLU A 526 -2.36 -8.14 19.45
C GLU A 526 -2.06 -8.74 20.83
N ARG A 527 -2.50 -8.07 21.90
CA ARG A 527 -2.36 -8.61 23.26
C ARG A 527 -3.05 -9.97 23.35
N TYR A 528 -2.41 -10.91 24.05
CA TYR A 528 -2.89 -12.29 24.19
C TYR A 528 -2.95 -13.07 22.86
N ARG A 529 -2.23 -12.61 21.84
CA ARG A 529 -1.98 -13.36 20.60
C ARG A 529 -0.51 -13.71 20.47
N VAL A 530 -0.23 -14.65 19.58
CA VAL A 530 1.12 -15.03 19.16
C VAL A 530 1.21 -14.83 17.66
N GLY A 531 2.25 -14.13 17.22
CA GLY A 531 2.52 -13.91 15.81
C GLY A 531 3.31 -15.07 15.21
N ILE A 532 2.92 -15.49 14.02
CA ILE A 532 3.66 -16.45 13.18
C ILE A 532 3.97 -15.74 11.86
N VAL A 533 5.23 -15.75 11.46
CA VAL A 533 5.67 -15.22 10.17
C VAL A 533 6.01 -16.38 9.26
N THR A 534 5.43 -16.35 8.06
CA THR A 534 5.68 -17.29 6.98
C THR A 534 6.19 -16.54 5.75
N PRO A 535 7.15 -17.10 5.00
CA PRO A 535 7.60 -16.48 3.74
C PRO A 535 6.48 -16.50 2.70
N GLY A 536 6.51 -15.55 1.77
CA GLY A 536 5.54 -15.45 0.68
C GLY A 536 5.72 -16.54 -0.37
N GLY A 537 4.62 -17.15 -0.79
CA GLY A 537 4.61 -18.18 -1.84
C GLY A 537 4.98 -17.64 -3.23
N LEU A 538 4.93 -16.31 -3.42
CA LEU A 538 5.28 -15.63 -4.65
C LEU A 538 6.74 -15.14 -4.69
N ASN A 539 7.59 -15.41 -3.68
CA ASN A 539 9.00 -15.01 -3.73
C ASN A 539 9.76 -15.55 -4.96
N PRO A 540 9.59 -16.80 -5.40
CA PRO A 540 10.21 -17.27 -6.65
C PRO A 540 9.71 -16.50 -7.88
N ILE A 541 8.43 -16.13 -7.89
CA ILE A 541 7.80 -15.36 -8.98
C ILE A 541 8.33 -13.92 -9.01
N ALA A 542 8.54 -13.32 -7.84
CA ALA A 542 9.19 -12.03 -7.68
C ALA A 542 10.63 -12.06 -8.22
N ALA A 543 11.38 -13.12 -7.91
CA ALA A 543 12.74 -13.31 -8.41
C ALA A 543 12.81 -13.42 -9.95
N ILE A 544 11.82 -14.06 -10.58
CA ILE A 544 11.69 -14.11 -12.05
C ILE A 544 11.49 -12.70 -12.60
N LYS A 545 10.53 -11.95 -12.04
CA LYS A 545 10.23 -10.59 -12.50
C LYS A 545 11.43 -9.64 -12.36
N GLU A 546 12.19 -9.75 -11.28
CA GLU A 546 13.42 -8.97 -11.05
C GLU A 546 14.50 -9.18 -12.12
N LYS A 547 14.45 -10.30 -12.87
CA LYS A 547 15.35 -10.58 -14.01
C LYS A 547 14.82 -10.03 -15.33
N GLY A 548 13.68 -9.33 -15.33
CA GLY A 548 13.07 -8.75 -16.52
C GLY A 548 12.20 -9.72 -17.32
N ILE A 549 11.96 -10.93 -16.81
CA ILE A 549 11.03 -11.89 -17.42
C ILE A 549 9.59 -11.44 -17.14
N ASN A 550 8.78 -11.38 -18.19
CA ASN A 550 7.38 -11.01 -18.08
C ASN A 550 6.58 -12.15 -17.43
N ILE A 551 6.08 -11.92 -16.23
CA ILE A 551 5.28 -12.90 -15.48
C ILE A 551 4.11 -12.19 -14.80
N GLN A 552 2.92 -12.73 -14.98
CA GLN A 552 1.72 -12.22 -14.35
C GLN A 552 1.43 -12.99 -13.06
N PRO A 553 1.73 -12.43 -11.87
CA PRO A 553 1.43 -13.09 -10.61
C PRO A 553 -0.09 -13.16 -10.38
N LYS A 554 -0.59 -14.31 -9.95
CA LYS A 554 -1.93 -14.42 -9.34
C LYS A 554 -1.88 -15.25 -8.07
N ALA A 555 -2.24 -14.63 -6.96
CA ALA A 555 -2.23 -15.19 -5.63
C ALA A 555 -3.59 -15.79 -5.26
N VAL A 556 -3.57 -16.76 -4.35
CA VAL A 556 -4.78 -17.28 -3.69
C VAL A 556 -5.80 -17.76 -4.73
N GLU A 557 -5.37 -18.61 -5.67
CA GLU A 557 -6.15 -18.97 -6.86
C GLU A 557 -6.92 -20.27 -6.70
N THR A 558 -6.25 -21.35 -6.31
CA THR A 558 -6.84 -22.70 -6.33
C THR A 558 -6.31 -23.58 -5.18
N LEU A 559 -6.86 -24.79 -5.09
CA LEU A 559 -6.35 -25.88 -4.29
C LEU A 559 -5.61 -26.88 -5.19
N LEU A 560 -4.48 -27.40 -4.71
CA LEU A 560 -3.70 -28.45 -5.35
C LEU A 560 -3.26 -29.48 -4.31
N GLU A 561 -3.14 -30.74 -4.72
CA GLU A 561 -2.54 -31.76 -3.88
C GLU A 561 -1.01 -31.70 -3.96
N LEU A 562 -0.34 -31.85 -2.82
CA LEU A 562 1.13 -31.78 -2.77
C LEU A 562 1.79 -32.85 -3.65
N ARG A 563 1.20 -34.05 -3.72
CA ARG A 563 1.68 -35.17 -4.53
C ARG A 563 1.69 -34.91 -6.04
N ASP A 564 0.92 -33.92 -6.48
CA ASP A 564 0.83 -33.53 -7.89
C ASP A 564 1.87 -32.47 -8.26
N MET A 565 2.66 -32.03 -7.29
CA MET A 565 3.69 -31.01 -7.43
C MET A 565 5.06 -31.67 -7.48
N GLU A 566 5.99 -30.99 -8.14
CA GLU A 566 7.37 -31.41 -8.33
C GLU A 566 8.27 -30.71 -7.31
N GLU A 567 9.32 -31.41 -6.89
CA GLU A 567 10.45 -30.86 -6.15
C GLU A 567 11.62 -30.73 -7.13
N LEU A 568 12.22 -29.54 -7.21
CA LEU A 568 13.32 -29.22 -8.14
C LEU A 568 14.71 -29.54 -7.57
#